data_AF-A0A448YMP4-F1
#
_entry.id   AF-A0A448YMP4-F1
#
_cell.length_a   1.000
_cell.length_b   1.000
_cell.length_c   1.000
_cell.angle_alpha   90.00
_cell.angle_beta   90.00
_cell.angle_gamma   90.00
#
_symmetry.space_group_name_H-M   'P 1'
#
loop_
_entity.id
_entity.type
_entity.pdbx_description
1 polymer ?
#
loop_
_entity_poly.entity_id
_entity_poly.type
_entity_poly.pdbx_seq_one_letter_code
_entity_poly.pdbx_strand_id
1 'polypeptide(L)'
;MDTQYILSRAESYDQFDERSAAKRICDWGKKNGGLDGYVRLEIGFELVICDFHDKLGLVSNVSLSNLTETLHFLPERPDDGSDPLNLQRSLVIDNLDAMAGFEWLESGARVYGGDSRILLDFSKFVTPIGQTYIDPDPYKRRIYNVSTQLKEKMIDGVANILSTPNDPYQKTDWRQITEGIEKKFGPILMGLNNSFTMYDSHKDSGILGQNLTTYTFNFVRRYLVEPDYNLTPSSKKMAVWDYVHPYKPLTTEPELLIFSSITVVQARIVDMMDSVFQLGRSLLSVYGGKGVDSEYAERHTESIREEVKALLDELNWPVIYGCRNACKSDEICLVPTWGPSPMGWGGRGIGFNEGADGITRINRDFTCVSYRKLLE
;
A
#
# COMPACT_ATOMS: atom_id res chain seq x y z
N MET A 1 -0.17 -6.60 -12.44
CA MET A 1 -0.41 -6.57 -13.90
C MET A 1 -1.54 -7.49 -14.34
N ASP A 2 -1.87 -8.55 -13.60
CA ASP A 2 -2.90 -9.54 -13.97
C ASP A 2 -4.23 -8.98 -14.52
N THR A 3 -4.74 -7.88 -13.97
CA THR A 3 -5.96 -7.23 -14.49
C THR A 3 -5.81 -6.79 -15.95
N GLN A 4 -4.65 -6.26 -16.32
CA GLN A 4 -4.31 -5.88 -17.69
C GLN A 4 -4.23 -7.11 -18.60
N TYR A 5 -3.67 -8.22 -18.12
CA TYR A 5 -3.64 -9.50 -18.85
C TYR A 5 -5.03 -10.05 -19.13
N ILE A 6 -5.93 -9.96 -18.14
CA ILE A 6 -7.32 -10.41 -18.30
C ILE A 6 -8.04 -9.52 -19.32
N LEU A 7 -7.96 -8.20 -19.18
CA LEU A 7 -8.62 -7.26 -20.10
C LEU A 7 -8.06 -7.32 -21.53
N SER A 8 -6.76 -7.55 -21.69
CA SER A 8 -6.14 -7.70 -23.02
C SER A 8 -6.37 -9.08 -23.64
N ARG A 9 -6.93 -10.03 -22.88
CA ARG A 9 -7.11 -11.44 -23.26
C ARG A 9 -5.79 -12.09 -23.71
N ALA A 10 -4.70 -11.76 -23.03
CA ALA A 10 -3.41 -12.38 -23.27
C ALA A 10 -3.44 -13.87 -22.87
N GLU A 11 -2.80 -14.74 -23.66
CA GLU A 11 -2.75 -16.19 -23.41
C GLU A 11 -1.68 -16.58 -22.38
N SER A 12 -0.60 -15.80 -22.29
CA SER A 12 0.49 -16.01 -21.32
C SER A 12 1.18 -14.70 -20.95
N TYR A 13 2.00 -14.77 -19.89
CA TYR A 13 2.86 -13.67 -19.49
C TYR A 13 3.95 -13.33 -20.52
N ASP A 14 4.42 -14.34 -21.26
CA ASP A 14 5.53 -14.20 -22.23
C ASP A 14 5.13 -13.52 -23.54
N GLN A 15 3.83 -13.51 -23.88
CA GLN A 15 3.31 -12.87 -25.09
C GLN A 15 2.90 -11.40 -24.86
N PHE A 16 3.34 -10.80 -23.75
CA PHE A 16 2.89 -9.49 -23.34
C PHE A 16 3.71 -8.35 -23.94
N ASP A 17 3.28 -7.90 -25.12
CA ASP A 17 3.69 -6.60 -25.66
C ASP A 17 2.76 -5.50 -25.12
N GLU A 18 3.31 -4.52 -24.40
CA GLU A 18 2.52 -3.49 -23.72
C GLU A 18 1.67 -2.67 -24.70
N ARG A 19 2.24 -2.34 -25.87
CA ARG A 19 1.55 -1.56 -26.89
C ARG A 19 0.37 -2.34 -27.49
N SER A 20 0.57 -3.63 -27.77
CA SER A 20 -0.48 -4.52 -28.25
C SER A 20 -1.56 -4.75 -27.20
N ALA A 21 -1.18 -4.92 -25.93
CA ALA A 21 -2.13 -5.06 -24.83
C ALA A 21 -2.97 -3.79 -24.65
N ALA A 22 -2.35 -2.62 -24.63
CA ALA A 22 -3.04 -1.33 -24.57
C ALA A 22 -4.02 -1.17 -25.73
N LYS A 23 -3.58 -1.48 -26.96
CA LYS A 23 -4.45 -1.43 -28.14
C LYS A 23 -5.66 -2.35 -28.00
N ARG A 24 -5.47 -3.61 -27.56
CA ARG A 24 -6.58 -4.57 -27.37
C ARG A 24 -7.59 -4.09 -26.34
N ILE A 25 -7.11 -3.57 -25.20
CA ILE A 25 -7.97 -3.04 -24.14
C ILE A 25 -8.76 -1.83 -24.63
N CYS A 26 -8.10 -0.89 -25.32
CA CYS A 26 -8.75 0.30 -25.87
C CYS A 26 -9.77 -0.04 -26.98
N ASP A 27 -9.42 -0.94 -27.90
CA ASP A 27 -10.34 -1.40 -28.95
C ASP A 27 -11.55 -2.13 -28.35
N TRP A 28 -11.37 -2.89 -27.27
CA TRP A 28 -12.45 -3.51 -26.52
C TRP A 28 -13.31 -2.46 -25.80
N GLY A 29 -12.71 -1.53 -25.05
CA GLY A 29 -13.43 -0.51 -24.30
C GLY A 29 -14.26 0.41 -25.20
N LYS A 30 -13.73 0.77 -26.38
CA LYS A 30 -14.46 1.53 -27.41
C LYS A 30 -15.76 0.86 -27.86
N LYS A 31 -15.80 -0.48 -27.89
CA LYS A 31 -16.99 -1.26 -28.28
C LYS A 31 -18.00 -1.43 -27.15
N ASN A 32 -17.62 -1.18 -25.90
CA ASN A 32 -18.39 -1.55 -24.70
C ASN A 32 -18.80 -0.35 -23.83
N GLY A 33 -19.08 0.80 -24.42
CA GLY A 33 -19.53 2.01 -23.70
C GLY A 33 -18.53 3.17 -23.71
N GLY A 34 -17.31 2.93 -24.19
CA GLY A 34 -16.26 3.94 -24.28
C GLY A 34 -15.30 3.86 -23.10
N LEU A 35 -14.01 3.71 -23.40
CA LEU A 35 -12.92 3.74 -22.43
C LEU A 35 -11.94 4.81 -22.89
N ASP A 36 -11.72 5.82 -22.06
CA ASP A 36 -10.77 6.90 -22.36
C ASP A 36 -9.33 6.46 -22.09
N GLY A 37 -9.14 5.55 -21.13
CA GLY A 37 -7.85 5.01 -20.71
C GLY A 37 -7.97 4.19 -19.44
N TYR A 38 -6.83 3.72 -18.91
CA TYR A 38 -6.75 3.02 -17.64
C TYR A 38 -5.49 3.39 -16.88
N VAL A 39 -5.52 3.19 -15.56
CA VAL A 39 -4.41 3.46 -14.64
C VAL A 39 -3.76 2.14 -14.23
N ARG A 40 -2.42 2.11 -14.15
CA ARG A 40 -1.66 1.00 -13.58
C ARG A 40 -0.53 1.49 -12.68
N LEU A 41 0.00 0.59 -11.85
CA LEU A 41 1.13 0.87 -10.96
C LEU A 41 2.43 1.01 -11.75
N GLU A 42 3.27 1.96 -11.35
CA GLU A 42 4.65 2.18 -11.85
C GLU A 42 5.47 2.74 -10.67
N ILE A 43 6.53 3.53 -10.88
CA ILE A 43 7.25 4.30 -9.84
C ILE A 43 6.31 5.20 -9.05
N GLY A 44 5.21 5.64 -9.64
CA GLY A 44 4.01 6.07 -8.92
C GLY A 44 2.81 5.37 -9.53
N PHE A 45 2.24 5.98 -10.56
CA PHE A 45 1.26 5.35 -11.42
C PHE A 45 1.45 5.82 -12.86
N GLU A 46 1.01 5.00 -13.80
CA GLU A 46 0.99 5.32 -15.22
C GLU A 46 -0.46 5.43 -15.71
N LEU A 47 -0.70 6.39 -16.59
CA LEU A 47 -1.95 6.52 -17.33
C LEU A 47 -1.74 6.03 -18.76
N VAL A 48 -2.47 4.99 -19.15
CA VAL A 48 -2.54 4.56 -20.55
C VAL A 48 -3.79 5.16 -21.17
N ILE A 49 -3.60 6.09 -22.10
CA ILE A 49 -4.68 6.84 -22.75
C ILE A 49 -4.95 6.25 -24.13
N CYS A 50 -6.22 5.96 -24.43
CA CYS A 50 -6.61 5.27 -25.65
C CYS A 50 -6.51 6.15 -26.90
N ASP A 51 -6.74 7.46 -26.75
CA ASP A 51 -6.63 8.43 -27.84
C ASP A 51 -6.18 9.80 -27.31
N PHE A 52 -4.93 10.18 -27.62
CA PHE A 52 -4.37 11.46 -27.17
C PHE A 52 -4.96 12.66 -27.93
N HIS A 53 -5.50 12.47 -29.13
CA HIS A 53 -6.09 13.56 -29.91
C HIS A 53 -7.52 13.89 -29.47
N ASP A 54 -8.26 12.88 -29.01
CA ASP A 54 -9.63 13.06 -28.50
C ASP A 54 -9.65 13.45 -27.02
N LYS A 55 -8.76 12.87 -26.20
CA LYS A 55 -8.84 12.99 -24.73
C LYS A 55 -7.97 14.08 -24.12
N LEU A 56 -6.98 14.59 -24.84
CA LEU A 56 -6.07 15.60 -24.33
C LEU A 56 -5.97 16.81 -25.27
N GLY A 57 -5.76 17.99 -24.67
CA GLY A 57 -5.38 19.19 -25.40
C GLY A 57 -3.87 19.43 -25.28
N LEU A 58 -3.20 19.64 -26.41
CA LEU A 58 -1.80 20.06 -26.41
C LEU A 58 -1.70 21.49 -25.85
N VAL A 59 -1.10 21.64 -24.67
CA VAL A 59 -0.87 22.95 -24.03
C VAL A 59 0.46 23.56 -24.48
N SER A 60 1.51 22.73 -24.56
CA SER A 60 2.85 23.14 -24.96
C SER A 60 3.61 21.96 -25.55
N ASN A 61 4.50 22.24 -26.49
CA ASN A 61 5.43 21.28 -27.07
C ASN A 61 6.86 21.79 -26.84
N VAL A 62 7.57 21.17 -25.91
CA VAL A 62 8.92 21.57 -25.48
C VAL A 62 9.87 20.41 -25.72
N SER A 63 11.01 20.69 -26.34
CA SER A 63 12.11 19.74 -26.48
C SER A 63 13.10 19.91 -25.34
N LEU A 64 13.52 18.81 -24.74
CA LEU A 64 14.65 18.81 -23.81
C LEU A 64 15.96 18.98 -24.60
N SER A 65 16.86 19.83 -24.11
CA SER A 65 18.16 20.02 -24.76
C SER A 65 19.06 18.81 -24.51
N ASN A 66 19.95 18.53 -25.46
CA ASN A 66 20.97 17.50 -25.27
C ASN A 66 21.97 17.97 -24.18
N LEU A 67 22.27 17.11 -23.20
CA LEU A 67 23.15 17.47 -22.06
C LEU A 67 24.57 17.83 -22.52
N THR A 68 25.17 17.03 -23.39
CA THR A 68 26.52 17.26 -23.93
C THR A 68 26.61 18.59 -24.67
N GLU A 69 25.63 18.90 -25.52
CA GLU A 69 25.57 20.17 -26.24
C GLU A 69 25.33 21.37 -25.31
N THR A 70 24.47 21.20 -24.31
CA THR A 70 24.13 22.25 -23.32
C THR A 70 25.36 22.67 -22.51
N LEU A 71 26.25 21.73 -22.18
CA LEU A 71 27.50 22.01 -21.48
C LEU A 71 28.67 22.40 -22.40
N HIS A 72 28.44 22.45 -23.71
CA HIS A 72 29.48 22.65 -24.72
C HIS A 72 30.62 21.61 -24.62
N PHE A 73 30.28 20.38 -24.27
CA PHE A 73 31.24 19.26 -24.23
C PHE A 73 31.41 18.64 -25.61
N LEU A 74 32.56 17.99 -25.81
CA LEU A 74 32.75 17.10 -26.95
C LEU A 74 31.88 15.85 -26.77
N PRO A 75 31.42 15.21 -27.86
CA PRO A 75 30.72 13.92 -27.78
C PRO A 75 31.51 12.90 -26.96
N GLU A 76 30.80 12.17 -26.10
CA GLU A 76 31.43 11.13 -25.30
C GLU A 76 32.04 10.04 -26.17
N ARG A 77 33.21 9.58 -25.76
CA ARG A 77 33.92 8.48 -26.42
C ARG A 77 34.53 7.55 -25.37
N PRO A 78 34.75 6.27 -25.71
CA PRO A 78 35.47 5.36 -24.83
C PRO A 78 36.80 5.98 -24.41
N ASP A 79 37.15 5.84 -23.13
CA ASP A 79 38.43 6.33 -22.64
C ASP A 79 39.58 5.47 -23.20
N ASP A 80 40.33 6.04 -24.13
CA ASP A 80 41.50 5.44 -24.75
C ASP A 80 42.81 6.09 -24.26
N GLY A 81 42.73 6.97 -23.25
CA GLY A 81 43.87 7.74 -22.72
C GLY A 81 44.35 8.88 -23.62
N SER A 82 43.69 9.14 -24.76
CA SER A 82 44.09 10.23 -25.68
C SER A 82 43.62 11.61 -25.23
N ASP A 83 42.61 11.70 -24.37
CA ASP A 83 42.06 12.95 -23.84
C ASP A 83 41.98 12.90 -22.31
N PRO A 84 42.93 13.56 -21.62
CA PRO A 84 42.98 13.57 -20.17
C PRO A 84 41.76 14.19 -19.47
N LEU A 85 40.86 14.85 -20.23
CA LEU A 85 39.62 15.46 -19.72
C LEU A 85 38.37 14.64 -20.02
N ASN A 86 38.47 13.57 -20.81
CA ASN A 86 37.31 12.76 -21.22
C ASN A 86 36.59 12.18 -20.00
N LEU A 87 37.35 11.57 -19.09
CA LEU A 87 36.81 11.00 -17.85
C LEU A 87 36.07 12.05 -17.00
N GLN A 88 36.64 13.25 -16.83
CA GLN A 88 36.02 14.31 -16.03
C GLN A 88 34.73 14.83 -16.69
N ARG A 89 34.67 14.92 -18.02
CA ARG A 89 33.45 15.29 -18.73
C ARG A 89 32.37 14.23 -18.55
N SER A 90 32.71 12.95 -18.73
CA SER A 90 31.76 11.85 -18.51
C SER A 90 31.24 11.82 -17.08
N LEU A 91 32.10 12.02 -16.08
CA LEU A 91 31.65 12.12 -14.68
C LEU A 91 30.64 13.26 -14.46
N VAL A 92 30.77 14.40 -15.13
CA VAL A 92 29.77 15.48 -15.04
C VAL A 92 28.46 15.07 -15.70
N ILE A 93 28.51 14.41 -16.86
CA ILE A 93 27.32 13.89 -17.55
C ILE A 93 26.61 12.85 -16.66
N ASP A 94 27.34 11.89 -16.10
CA ASP A 94 26.80 10.88 -15.18
C ASP A 94 26.07 11.50 -13.98
N ASN A 95 26.64 12.56 -13.39
CA ASN A 95 26.00 13.28 -12.28
C ASN A 95 24.67 13.94 -12.70
N LEU A 96 24.60 14.50 -13.91
CA LEU A 96 23.37 15.13 -14.42
C LEU A 96 22.31 14.09 -14.78
N ASP A 97 22.70 12.98 -15.39
CA ASP A 97 21.80 11.87 -15.69
C ASP A 97 21.28 11.21 -14.39
N ALA A 98 22.13 11.04 -13.39
CA ALA A 98 21.74 10.58 -12.07
C ALA A 98 20.75 11.55 -11.40
N MET A 99 20.96 12.86 -11.52
CA MET A 99 20.01 13.84 -11.02
C MET A 99 18.66 13.77 -11.75
N ALA A 100 18.67 13.66 -13.08
CA ALA A 100 17.44 13.49 -13.87
C ALA A 100 16.67 12.22 -13.47
N GLY A 101 17.38 11.11 -13.25
CA GLY A 101 16.80 9.88 -12.72
C GLY A 101 16.22 10.05 -11.33
N PHE A 102 16.93 10.75 -10.44
CA PHE A 102 16.45 11.05 -9.09
C PHE A 102 15.17 11.90 -9.10
N GLU A 103 15.08 12.94 -9.94
CA GLU A 103 13.87 13.75 -10.08
C GLU A 103 12.66 12.94 -10.58
N TRP A 104 12.90 11.93 -11.42
CA TRP A 104 11.85 11.00 -11.83
C TRP A 104 11.36 10.12 -10.67
N LEU A 105 12.28 9.57 -9.85
CA LEU A 105 11.92 8.84 -8.64
C LEU A 105 11.18 9.73 -7.64
N GLU A 106 11.64 10.96 -7.44
CA GLU A 106 11.00 11.95 -6.58
C GLU A 106 9.57 12.25 -7.05
N SER A 107 9.37 12.38 -8.38
CA SER A 107 8.06 12.62 -8.96
C SER A 107 7.05 11.50 -8.65
N GLY A 108 7.47 10.24 -8.68
CA GLY A 108 6.63 9.13 -8.24
C GLY A 108 6.43 9.09 -6.72
N ALA A 109 7.46 9.41 -5.94
CA ALA A 109 7.38 9.44 -4.48
C ALA A 109 6.35 10.45 -3.95
N ARG A 110 6.13 11.55 -4.67
CA ARG A 110 5.10 12.55 -4.35
C ARG A 110 3.67 11.99 -4.32
N VAL A 111 3.42 10.85 -4.96
CA VAL A 111 2.09 10.23 -5.07
C VAL A 111 1.99 8.85 -4.42
N TYR A 112 2.96 8.44 -3.60
CA TYR A 112 2.89 7.18 -2.85
C TYR A 112 1.68 7.11 -1.91
N GLY A 113 1.27 8.25 -1.35
CA GLY A 113 0.05 8.37 -0.54
C GLY A 113 -1.25 8.44 -1.34
N GLY A 114 -1.19 8.24 -2.67
CA GLY A 114 -2.29 8.44 -3.60
C GLY A 114 -2.29 9.83 -4.24
N ASP A 115 -3.13 9.99 -5.27
CA ASP A 115 -3.32 11.25 -6.00
C ASP A 115 -4.77 11.72 -5.87
N SER A 116 -4.96 12.94 -5.37
CA SER A 116 -6.29 13.51 -5.11
C SER A 116 -7.10 13.76 -6.39
N ARG A 117 -6.46 13.78 -7.55
CA ARG A 117 -7.12 13.90 -8.86
C ARG A 117 -7.81 12.60 -9.26
N ILE A 118 -7.41 11.47 -8.66
CA ILE A 118 -7.99 10.15 -8.95
C ILE A 118 -9.16 9.89 -7.99
N LEU A 119 -10.35 9.80 -8.56
CA LEU A 119 -11.60 9.53 -7.87
C LEU A 119 -12.13 8.16 -8.30
N LEU A 120 -12.56 7.35 -7.35
CA LEU A 120 -13.00 5.98 -7.57
C LEU A 120 -14.48 5.85 -7.26
N ASP A 121 -15.25 5.25 -8.18
CA ASP A 121 -16.62 4.81 -7.91
C ASP A 121 -16.60 3.35 -7.44
N PHE A 122 -16.55 3.18 -6.11
CA PHE A 122 -16.52 1.86 -5.49
C PHE A 122 -17.81 1.05 -5.69
N SER A 123 -18.92 1.69 -6.06
CA SER A 123 -20.16 0.95 -6.36
C SER A 123 -20.05 0.12 -7.63
N LYS A 124 -19.05 0.43 -8.47
CA LYS A 124 -18.70 -0.26 -9.72
C LYS A 124 -17.45 -1.12 -9.58
N PHE A 125 -17.11 -1.55 -8.38
CA PHE A 125 -15.95 -2.39 -8.16
C PHE A 125 -16.18 -3.82 -8.69
N VAL A 126 -15.27 -4.32 -9.54
CA VAL A 126 -15.27 -5.70 -10.06
C VAL A 126 -14.11 -6.45 -9.44
N THR A 127 -14.39 -7.57 -8.79
CA THR A 127 -13.36 -8.38 -8.13
C THR A 127 -13.65 -9.88 -8.21
N PRO A 128 -12.63 -10.73 -8.37
CA PRO A 128 -12.79 -12.18 -8.24
C PRO A 128 -12.73 -12.64 -6.78
N ILE A 129 -12.36 -11.75 -5.83
CA ILE A 129 -12.31 -12.06 -4.40
C ILE A 129 -13.71 -12.42 -3.91
N GLY A 130 -13.82 -13.52 -3.15
CA GLY A 130 -15.09 -14.06 -2.66
C GLY A 130 -15.83 -14.96 -3.66
N GLN A 131 -15.38 -15.03 -4.92
CA GLN A 131 -15.96 -15.92 -5.94
C GLN A 131 -15.18 -17.24 -6.08
N THR A 132 -13.89 -17.21 -5.77
CA THR A 132 -13.00 -18.38 -5.77
C THR A 132 -11.90 -18.18 -4.73
N TYR A 133 -11.20 -19.26 -4.37
CA TYR A 133 -9.98 -19.14 -3.60
C TYR A 133 -8.94 -18.35 -4.40
N ILE A 134 -8.34 -17.36 -3.75
CA ILE A 134 -7.24 -16.54 -4.25
C ILE A 134 -6.29 -16.40 -3.08
N ASP A 135 -4.99 -16.56 -3.33
CA ASP A 135 -3.99 -16.51 -2.28
C ASP A 135 -4.06 -15.16 -1.52
N PRO A 136 -4.18 -15.18 -0.17
CA PRO A 136 -4.19 -13.97 0.64
C PRO A 136 -2.83 -13.23 0.61
N ASP A 137 -1.71 -13.91 0.35
CA ASP A 137 -0.39 -13.30 0.19
C ASP A 137 -0.34 -12.52 -1.14
N PRO A 138 -0.21 -11.18 -1.13
CA PRO A 138 -0.18 -10.37 -2.35
C PRO A 138 0.97 -10.73 -3.31
N TYR A 139 2.04 -11.35 -2.81
CA TYR A 139 3.17 -11.79 -3.64
C TYR A 139 2.91 -13.13 -4.35
N LYS A 140 1.99 -13.95 -3.83
CA LYS A 140 1.54 -15.23 -4.43
C LYS A 140 0.24 -15.09 -5.20
N ARG A 141 -0.52 -14.03 -4.91
CA ARG A 141 -1.80 -13.74 -5.55
C ARG A 141 -1.66 -13.57 -7.06
N ARG A 142 -2.25 -14.50 -7.81
CA ARG A 142 -2.35 -14.46 -9.28
C ARG A 142 -3.80 -14.54 -9.72
N ILE A 143 -4.47 -13.39 -9.84
CA ILE A 143 -5.86 -13.33 -10.33
C ILE A 143 -5.94 -13.73 -11.81
N TYR A 144 -4.85 -13.63 -12.57
CA TYR A 144 -4.79 -14.14 -13.94
C TYR A 144 -4.99 -15.67 -14.00
N ASN A 145 -4.74 -16.40 -12.92
CA ASN A 145 -4.84 -17.87 -12.93
C ASN A 145 -6.25 -18.38 -12.60
N VAL A 146 -7.23 -17.50 -12.40
CA VAL A 146 -8.63 -17.93 -12.18
C VAL A 146 -9.23 -18.56 -13.44
N SER A 147 -10.35 -19.27 -13.28
CA SER A 147 -11.01 -19.96 -14.40
C SER A 147 -11.38 -19.00 -15.54
N THR A 148 -11.35 -19.48 -16.79
CA THR A 148 -11.75 -18.70 -17.96
C THR A 148 -13.18 -18.15 -17.81
N GLN A 149 -14.09 -18.95 -17.24
CA GLN A 149 -15.47 -18.54 -16.95
C GLN A 149 -15.51 -17.31 -16.03
N LEU A 150 -14.68 -17.29 -14.98
CA LEU A 150 -14.61 -16.15 -14.07
C LEU A 150 -13.94 -14.93 -14.73
N LYS A 151 -12.93 -15.13 -15.57
CA LYS A 151 -12.33 -14.05 -16.38
C LYS A 151 -13.36 -13.37 -17.27
N GLU A 152 -14.13 -14.15 -18.03
CA GLU A 152 -15.20 -13.61 -18.89
C GLU A 152 -16.25 -12.88 -18.08
N LYS A 153 -16.71 -13.46 -16.95
CA LYS A 153 -17.65 -12.79 -16.04
C LYS A 153 -17.15 -11.43 -15.56
N MET A 154 -15.85 -11.30 -15.25
CA MET A 154 -15.28 -10.01 -14.86
C MET A 154 -15.22 -9.02 -16.02
N ILE A 155 -14.82 -9.46 -17.21
CA ILE A 155 -14.80 -8.62 -18.42
C ILE A 155 -16.21 -8.10 -18.72
N ASP A 156 -17.22 -8.97 -18.66
CA ASP A 156 -18.63 -8.60 -18.86
C ASP A 156 -19.12 -7.63 -17.77
N GLY A 157 -18.69 -7.83 -16.52
CA GLY A 157 -18.95 -6.90 -15.42
C GLY A 157 -18.41 -5.51 -15.71
N VAL A 158 -17.16 -5.39 -16.17
CA VAL A 158 -16.57 -4.10 -16.54
C VAL A 158 -17.29 -3.50 -17.76
N ALA A 159 -17.67 -4.29 -18.76
CA ALA A 159 -18.44 -3.80 -19.90
C ALA A 159 -19.80 -3.21 -19.49
N ASN A 160 -20.51 -3.86 -18.56
CA ASN A 160 -21.76 -3.35 -18.01
C ASN A 160 -21.57 -2.06 -17.20
N ILE A 161 -20.41 -1.89 -16.56
CA ILE A 161 -20.06 -0.66 -15.84
C ILE A 161 -19.81 0.48 -16.82
N LEU A 162 -19.07 0.23 -17.89
CA LEU A 162 -18.75 1.23 -18.93
C LEU A 162 -19.99 1.71 -19.69
N SER A 163 -21.06 0.90 -19.75
CA SER A 163 -22.32 1.30 -20.38
C SER A 163 -23.18 2.25 -19.52
N THR A 164 -22.78 2.51 -18.28
CA THR A 164 -23.52 3.38 -17.35
C THR A 164 -22.70 4.61 -16.94
N PRO A 165 -23.32 5.79 -16.76
CA PRO A 165 -22.61 6.99 -16.31
C PRO A 165 -21.85 6.75 -15.01
N ASN A 166 -20.60 7.23 -14.93
CA ASN A 166 -19.78 7.15 -13.73
C ASN A 166 -19.90 8.46 -12.93
N ASP A 167 -20.24 8.36 -11.64
CA ASP A 167 -20.26 9.52 -10.74
C ASP A 167 -19.64 9.12 -9.39
N PRO A 168 -18.34 9.40 -9.17
CA PRO A 168 -17.63 9.00 -7.96
C PRO A 168 -18.11 9.72 -6.70
N TYR A 169 -18.98 10.73 -6.81
CA TYR A 169 -19.46 11.50 -5.66
C TYR A 169 -20.80 11.01 -5.08
N GLN A 170 -21.52 10.14 -5.80
CA GLN A 170 -22.82 9.64 -5.33
C GLN A 170 -22.70 8.60 -4.22
N LYS A 171 -21.53 7.95 -4.12
CA LYS A 171 -21.31 6.76 -3.30
C LYS A 171 -20.28 7.03 -2.21
N THR A 172 -20.18 6.11 -1.26
CA THR A 172 -19.21 6.23 -0.17
C THR A 172 -17.80 6.08 -0.74
N ASP A 173 -16.94 7.08 -0.51
CA ASP A 173 -15.50 6.95 -0.77
C ASP A 173 -14.90 6.04 0.31
N TRP A 174 -14.83 4.74 0.01
CA TRP A 174 -14.31 3.73 0.94
C TRP A 174 -12.83 3.90 1.24
N ARG A 175 -12.05 4.56 0.36
CA ARG A 175 -10.64 4.87 0.63
C ARG A 175 -10.52 5.77 1.87
N GLN A 176 -11.40 6.76 2.01
CA GLN A 176 -11.38 7.65 3.17
C GLN A 176 -11.62 6.89 4.49
N ILE A 177 -12.52 5.90 4.48
CA ILE A 177 -12.81 5.06 5.65
C ILE A 177 -11.61 4.15 5.96
N THR A 178 -11.09 3.42 4.96
CA THR A 178 -9.98 2.49 5.18
C THR A 178 -8.70 3.20 5.60
N GLU A 179 -8.37 4.34 4.99
CA GLU A 179 -7.21 5.15 5.40
C GLU A 179 -7.37 5.71 6.81
N GLY A 180 -8.59 6.11 7.20
CA GLY A 180 -8.86 6.60 8.54
C GLY A 180 -8.63 5.53 9.61
N ILE A 181 -9.07 4.29 9.34
CA ILE A 181 -8.84 3.12 10.17
C ILE A 181 -7.34 2.81 10.24
N GLU A 182 -6.67 2.73 9.10
CA GLU A 182 -5.24 2.42 9.00
C GLU A 182 -4.38 3.44 9.75
N LYS A 183 -4.58 4.74 9.49
CA LYS A 183 -3.83 5.83 10.13
C LYS A 183 -4.07 5.88 11.64
N LYS A 184 -5.26 5.46 12.12
CA LYS A 184 -5.58 5.44 13.54
C LYS A 184 -4.98 4.22 14.25
N PHE A 185 -5.20 3.03 13.72
CA PHE A 185 -4.91 1.78 14.41
C PHE A 185 -3.53 1.19 14.08
N GLY A 186 -2.99 1.46 12.89
CA GLY A 186 -1.67 0.97 12.49
C GLY A 186 -0.56 1.35 13.48
N PRO A 187 -0.37 2.65 13.79
CA PRO A 187 0.62 3.08 14.78
C PRO A 187 0.38 2.51 16.19
N ILE A 188 -0.88 2.34 16.58
CA ILE A 188 -1.23 1.75 17.88
C ILE A 188 -0.79 0.29 17.93
N LEU A 189 -1.16 -0.53 16.95
CA LEU A 189 -0.82 -1.94 16.90
C LEU A 189 0.71 -2.15 16.83
N MET A 190 1.43 -1.31 16.07
CA MET A 190 2.90 -1.32 16.07
C MET A 190 3.49 -0.98 17.45
N GLY A 191 2.96 0.06 18.12
CA GLY A 191 3.37 0.43 19.48
C GLY A 191 3.14 -0.68 20.49
N LEU A 192 2.03 -1.41 20.37
CA LEU A 192 1.73 -2.59 21.19
C LEU A 192 2.73 -3.71 20.94
N ASN A 193 3.00 -4.05 19.68
CA ASN A 193 3.99 -5.08 19.33
C ASN A 193 5.40 -4.74 19.85
N ASN A 194 5.82 -3.49 19.70
CA ASN A 194 7.09 -3.00 20.25
C ASN A 194 7.13 -3.09 21.78
N SER A 195 6.00 -2.84 22.46
CA SER A 195 5.90 -2.96 23.92
C SER A 195 6.13 -4.40 24.38
N PHE A 196 5.59 -5.39 23.66
CA PHE A 196 5.87 -6.79 23.92
C PHE A 196 7.34 -7.16 23.66
N THR A 197 7.93 -6.67 22.55
CA THR A 197 9.36 -6.91 22.26
C THR A 197 10.27 -6.33 23.35
N MET A 198 9.94 -5.15 23.88
CA MET A 198 10.68 -4.57 25.02
C MET A 198 10.52 -5.39 26.29
N TYR A 199 9.30 -5.89 26.56
CA TYR A 199 9.04 -6.79 27.68
C TYR A 199 9.86 -8.07 27.59
N ASP A 200 10.04 -8.64 26.40
CA ASP A 200 10.87 -9.84 26.23
C ASP A 200 12.33 -9.64 26.65
N SER A 201 12.83 -8.42 26.55
CA SER A 201 14.20 -8.07 26.94
C SER A 201 14.35 -7.74 28.43
N HIS A 202 13.35 -7.11 29.05
CA HIS A 202 13.48 -6.54 30.40
C HIS A 202 12.60 -7.22 31.46
N LYS A 203 11.57 -7.95 31.03
CA LYS A 203 10.60 -8.69 31.87
C LYS A 203 9.91 -7.83 32.95
N ASP A 204 9.70 -6.54 32.68
CA ASP A 204 8.97 -5.63 33.58
C ASP A 204 7.47 -5.59 33.23
N SER A 205 6.67 -6.26 34.06
CA SER A 205 5.21 -6.32 33.90
C SER A 205 4.51 -4.98 34.12
N GLY A 206 5.05 -4.11 34.99
CA GLY A 206 4.47 -2.81 35.29
C GLY A 206 4.61 -1.86 34.09
N ILE A 207 5.81 -1.83 33.49
CA ILE A 207 6.08 -1.08 32.25
C ILE A 207 5.24 -1.61 31.09
N LEU A 208 5.15 -2.94 30.94
CA LEU A 208 4.29 -3.53 29.91
C LEU A 208 2.83 -3.08 30.11
N GLY A 209 2.28 -3.24 31.32
CA GLY A 209 0.91 -2.84 31.64
C GLY A 209 0.65 -1.35 31.37
N GLN A 210 1.61 -0.49 31.71
CA GLN A 210 1.55 0.94 31.45
C GLN A 210 1.48 1.22 29.94
N ASN A 211 2.34 0.60 29.14
CA ASN A 211 2.36 0.80 27.70
C ASN A 211 1.08 0.29 27.04
N LEU A 212 0.66 -0.94 27.35
CA LEU A 212 -0.54 -1.55 26.77
C LEU A 212 -1.78 -0.70 27.03
N THR A 213 -1.96 -0.26 28.28
CA THR A 213 -3.09 0.62 28.63
C THR A 213 -2.95 2.01 28.00
N THR A 214 -1.77 2.61 27.98
CA THR A 214 -1.57 3.95 27.38
C THR A 214 -1.98 3.99 25.90
N TYR A 215 -1.56 3.00 25.11
CA TYR A 215 -1.89 2.92 23.69
C TYR A 215 -3.38 2.65 23.43
N THR A 216 -4.05 1.88 24.30
CA THR A 216 -5.45 1.46 24.11
C THR A 216 -6.48 2.34 24.79
N PHE A 217 -6.10 3.06 25.86
CA PHE A 217 -7.00 3.76 26.76
C PHE A 217 -7.90 4.77 26.04
N ASN A 218 -7.35 5.59 25.15
CA ASN A 218 -8.14 6.61 24.45
C ASN A 218 -9.20 6.04 23.50
N PHE A 219 -8.96 4.84 22.96
CA PHE A 219 -9.98 4.13 22.21
C PHE A 219 -11.02 3.51 23.16
N VAL A 220 -10.57 2.72 24.14
CA VAL A 220 -11.44 1.95 25.04
C VAL A 220 -12.35 2.86 25.85
N ARG A 221 -11.83 3.96 26.42
CA ARG A 221 -12.59 4.87 27.31
C ARG A 221 -13.84 5.47 26.67
N ARG A 222 -13.90 5.57 25.33
CA ARG A 222 -15.07 6.08 24.61
C ARG A 222 -16.27 5.12 24.70
N TYR A 223 -16.01 3.84 24.94
CA TYR A 223 -16.99 2.76 24.88
C TYR A 223 -17.13 1.95 26.18
N LEU A 224 -16.46 2.38 27.25
CA LEU A 224 -16.60 1.78 28.58
C LEU A 224 -17.99 2.05 29.14
N VAL A 225 -18.56 1.03 29.78
CA VAL A 225 -19.83 1.15 30.51
C VAL A 225 -19.55 1.11 32.01
N GLU A 226 -20.01 2.13 32.73
CA GLU A 226 -19.97 2.17 34.19
C GLU A 226 -21.03 1.25 34.82
N PRO A 227 -20.77 0.68 36.01
CA PRO A 227 -19.58 0.83 36.85
C PRO A 227 -18.48 -0.21 36.57
N ASP A 228 -18.71 -1.16 35.66
CA ASP A 228 -17.80 -2.29 35.46
C ASP A 228 -16.55 -1.92 34.64
N TYR A 229 -16.57 -0.76 33.96
CA TYR A 229 -15.49 -0.26 33.12
C TYR A 229 -15.00 -1.32 32.13
N ASN A 230 -15.94 -2.00 31.47
CA ASN A 230 -15.68 -3.00 30.44
C ASN A 230 -16.46 -2.67 29.16
N LEU A 231 -16.01 -3.21 28.02
CA LEU A 231 -16.74 -3.16 26.76
C LEU A 231 -17.81 -4.26 26.76
N THR A 232 -19.06 -3.86 26.56
CA THR A 232 -20.18 -4.79 26.37
C THR A 232 -20.27 -5.19 24.89
N PRO A 233 -20.96 -6.29 24.54
CA PRO A 233 -21.21 -6.62 23.13
C PRO A 233 -21.85 -5.47 22.33
N SER A 234 -22.72 -4.69 22.97
CA SER A 234 -23.35 -3.52 22.36
C SER A 234 -22.37 -2.37 22.16
N SER A 235 -21.48 -2.10 23.12
CA SER A 235 -20.49 -1.03 22.98
C SER A 235 -19.38 -1.39 21.99
N LYS A 236 -19.04 -2.68 21.84
CA LYS A 236 -18.18 -3.18 20.75
C LYS A 236 -18.82 -2.95 19.38
N LYS A 237 -20.11 -3.25 19.22
CA LYS A 237 -20.85 -2.97 17.97
C LYS A 237 -20.88 -1.47 17.65
N MET A 238 -21.08 -0.63 18.66
CA MET A 238 -21.01 0.83 18.51
C MET A 238 -19.60 1.26 18.06
N ALA A 239 -18.55 0.71 18.69
CA ALA A 239 -17.18 1.00 18.32
C ALA A 239 -16.87 0.59 16.89
N VAL A 240 -17.36 -0.56 16.42
CA VAL A 240 -17.21 -0.96 15.02
C VAL A 240 -17.93 0.05 14.11
N TRP A 241 -19.21 0.32 14.38
CA TRP A 241 -20.03 1.24 13.58
C TRP A 241 -19.42 2.64 13.47
N ASP A 242 -18.91 3.20 14.55
CA ASP A 242 -18.30 4.54 14.58
C ASP A 242 -17.15 4.69 13.57
N TYR A 243 -16.43 3.62 13.24
CA TYR A 243 -15.34 3.64 12.28
C TYR A 243 -15.73 3.21 10.86
N VAL A 244 -16.73 2.33 10.70
CA VAL A 244 -17.06 1.72 9.39
C VAL A 244 -18.33 2.25 8.75
N HIS A 245 -19.06 3.13 9.44
CA HIS A 245 -20.35 3.63 8.95
C HIS A 245 -20.21 4.26 7.55
N PRO A 246 -21.07 3.89 6.59
CA PRO A 246 -21.03 4.48 5.26
C PRO A 246 -21.61 5.90 5.28
N TYR A 247 -21.03 6.78 4.47
CA TYR A 247 -21.52 8.17 4.33
C TYR A 247 -22.73 8.30 3.40
N LYS A 248 -22.98 7.26 2.59
CA LYS A 248 -24.11 7.16 1.67
C LYS A 248 -24.82 5.81 1.84
N PRO A 249 -26.11 5.70 1.50
CA PRO A 249 -26.81 4.42 1.55
C PRO A 249 -26.13 3.35 0.69
N LEU A 250 -25.99 2.13 1.24
CA LEU A 250 -25.46 0.97 0.53
C LEU A 250 -26.53 0.46 -0.44
N THR A 251 -26.26 0.53 -1.74
CA THR A 251 -27.27 0.24 -2.78
C THR A 251 -26.82 -0.82 -3.77
N THR A 252 -25.52 -1.07 -3.89
CA THR A 252 -24.98 -2.08 -4.79
C THR A 252 -24.32 -3.22 -4.02
N GLU A 253 -24.24 -4.39 -4.66
CA GLU A 253 -23.57 -5.56 -4.11
C GLU A 253 -22.08 -5.28 -3.77
N PRO A 254 -21.28 -4.62 -4.63
CA PRO A 254 -19.92 -4.24 -4.27
C PRO A 254 -19.82 -3.40 -2.99
N GLU A 255 -20.72 -2.44 -2.77
CA GLU A 255 -20.74 -1.63 -1.55
C GLU A 255 -21.01 -2.48 -0.30
N LEU A 256 -21.95 -3.43 -0.40
CA LEU A 256 -22.28 -4.35 0.70
C LEU A 256 -21.10 -5.26 1.04
N LEU A 257 -20.40 -5.77 0.02
CA LEU A 257 -19.22 -6.62 0.22
C LEU A 257 -18.07 -5.85 0.85
N ILE A 258 -17.77 -4.64 0.36
CA ILE A 258 -16.74 -3.77 0.95
C ILE A 258 -17.08 -3.46 2.42
N PHE A 259 -18.32 -3.01 2.69
CA PHE A 259 -18.78 -2.73 4.05
C PHE A 259 -18.65 -3.96 4.96
N SER A 260 -19.07 -5.13 4.49
CA SER A 260 -18.97 -6.38 5.24
C SER A 260 -17.52 -6.72 5.57
N SER A 261 -16.61 -6.63 4.60
CA SER A 261 -15.19 -6.93 4.81
C SER A 261 -14.55 -5.98 5.82
N ILE A 262 -14.78 -4.67 5.69
CA ILE A 262 -14.23 -3.66 6.60
C ILE A 262 -14.80 -3.84 8.01
N THR A 263 -16.10 -4.17 8.14
CA THR A 263 -16.75 -4.45 9.42
C THR A 263 -16.10 -5.63 10.15
N VAL A 264 -15.78 -6.72 9.44
CA VAL A 264 -15.10 -7.89 10.02
C VAL A 264 -13.70 -7.53 10.52
N VAL A 265 -12.92 -6.81 9.72
CA VAL A 265 -11.56 -6.37 10.09
C VAL A 265 -11.63 -5.44 11.30
N GLN A 266 -12.53 -4.45 11.28
CA GLN A 266 -12.67 -3.51 12.37
C GLN A 266 -13.14 -4.21 13.65
N ALA A 267 -14.07 -5.16 13.59
CA ALA A 267 -14.50 -5.93 14.75
C ALA A 267 -13.31 -6.64 15.43
N ARG A 268 -12.44 -7.26 14.63
CA ARG A 268 -11.23 -7.91 15.14
C ARG A 268 -10.26 -6.92 15.79
N ILE A 269 -10.11 -5.72 15.23
CA ILE A 269 -9.31 -4.66 15.85
C ILE A 269 -9.93 -4.22 17.18
N VAL A 270 -11.25 -4.02 17.23
CA VAL A 270 -11.95 -3.64 18.49
C VAL A 270 -11.75 -4.71 19.57
N ASP A 271 -11.88 -5.98 19.22
CA ASP A 271 -11.65 -7.09 20.15
C ASP A 271 -10.19 -7.14 20.62
N MET A 272 -9.24 -6.94 19.72
CA MET A 272 -7.82 -6.87 20.08
C MET A 272 -7.53 -5.71 21.06
N MET A 273 -8.08 -4.53 20.78
CA MET A 273 -7.91 -3.34 21.63
C MET A 273 -8.48 -3.54 23.03
N ASP A 274 -9.63 -4.23 23.14
CA ASP A 274 -10.23 -4.59 24.43
C ASP A 274 -9.34 -5.62 25.17
N SER A 275 -8.98 -6.73 24.52
CA SER A 275 -8.15 -7.78 25.13
C SER A 275 -6.80 -7.25 25.64
N VAL A 276 -6.13 -6.41 24.85
CA VAL A 276 -4.86 -5.76 25.25
C VAL A 276 -5.06 -4.81 26.41
N PHE A 277 -6.13 -4.02 26.42
CA PHE A 277 -6.43 -3.12 27.53
C PHE A 277 -6.70 -3.89 28.82
N GLN A 278 -7.47 -5.00 28.75
CA GLN A 278 -7.77 -5.85 29.89
C GLN A 278 -6.50 -6.48 30.49
N LEU A 279 -5.61 -7.00 29.63
CA LEU A 279 -4.30 -7.48 30.05
C LEU A 279 -3.49 -6.37 30.73
N GLY A 280 -3.37 -5.21 30.09
CA GLY A 280 -2.63 -4.08 30.64
C GLY A 280 -3.18 -3.62 32.00
N ARG A 281 -4.51 -3.56 32.14
CA ARG A 281 -5.19 -3.25 33.41
C ARG A 281 -4.87 -4.28 34.49
N SER A 282 -4.83 -5.56 34.14
CA SER A 282 -4.44 -6.63 35.06
C SER A 282 -2.98 -6.50 35.51
N LEU A 283 -2.06 -6.20 34.60
CA LEU A 283 -0.63 -6.03 34.92
C LEU A 283 -0.37 -4.80 35.82
N LEU A 284 -1.15 -3.73 35.63
CA LEU A 284 -1.08 -2.53 36.47
C LEU A 284 -1.59 -2.74 37.91
N SER A 285 -2.20 -3.89 38.24
CA SER A 285 -2.64 -4.16 39.61
C SER A 285 -1.48 -4.07 40.61
N VAL A 286 -0.25 -4.33 40.15
CA VAL A 286 1.00 -4.19 40.92
C VAL A 286 1.13 -2.81 41.58
N TYR A 287 0.72 -1.74 40.87
CA TYR A 287 0.76 -0.38 41.40
C TYR A 287 -0.42 -0.05 42.31
N GLY A 288 -1.50 -0.84 42.25
CA GLY A 288 -2.64 -0.77 43.15
C GLY A 288 -2.45 -1.53 44.46
N GLY A 289 -1.24 -2.03 44.75
CA GLY A 289 -0.94 -2.84 45.94
C GLY A 289 -1.48 -4.26 45.90
N LYS A 290 -2.07 -4.69 44.78
CA LYS A 290 -2.49 -6.07 44.53
C LYS A 290 -1.38 -6.75 43.73
N GLY A 291 -0.81 -7.84 44.28
CA GLY A 291 0.14 -8.66 43.52
C GLY A 291 -0.44 -9.09 42.18
N VAL A 292 0.42 -9.30 41.19
CA VAL A 292 0.04 -9.88 39.91
C VAL A 292 0.09 -11.40 40.06
N ASP A 293 -0.97 -12.10 39.67
CA ASP A 293 -0.89 -13.56 39.51
C ASP A 293 0.09 -13.85 38.37
N SER A 294 1.28 -14.35 38.73
CA SER A 294 2.39 -14.52 37.80
C SER A 294 2.11 -15.53 36.70
N GLU A 295 1.41 -16.63 37.02
CA GLU A 295 1.09 -17.69 36.05
C GLU A 295 0.01 -17.21 35.08
N TYR A 296 -1.03 -16.56 35.60
CA TYR A 296 -2.06 -15.92 34.77
C TYR A 296 -1.45 -14.85 33.85
N ALA A 297 -0.62 -13.96 34.41
CA ALA A 297 -0.01 -12.86 33.67
C ALA A 297 0.93 -13.35 32.57
N GLU A 298 1.79 -14.34 32.84
CA GLU A 298 2.71 -14.89 31.85
C GLU A 298 1.96 -15.54 30.68
N ARG A 299 0.98 -16.40 30.98
CA ARG A 299 0.18 -17.09 29.95
C ARG A 299 -0.62 -16.13 29.08
N HIS A 300 -1.28 -15.13 29.68
CA HIS A 300 -2.10 -14.17 28.92
C HIS A 300 -1.21 -13.17 28.15
N THR A 301 -0.05 -12.80 28.69
CA THR A 301 0.92 -11.97 27.98
C THR A 301 1.41 -12.66 26.72
N GLU A 302 1.78 -13.94 26.83
CA GLU A 302 2.20 -14.77 25.71
C GLU A 302 1.10 -14.87 24.64
N SER A 303 -0.13 -15.24 25.04
CA SER A 303 -1.26 -15.38 24.12
C SER A 303 -1.56 -14.09 23.38
N ILE A 304 -1.72 -12.96 24.10
CA ILE A 304 -2.06 -11.67 23.49
C ILE A 304 -0.93 -11.17 22.59
N ARG A 305 0.34 -11.42 22.94
CA ARG A 305 1.47 -11.06 22.06
C ARG A 305 1.37 -11.77 20.72
N GLU A 306 1.15 -13.10 20.74
CA GLU A 306 1.02 -13.87 19.49
C GLU A 306 -0.22 -13.43 18.69
N GLU A 307 -1.33 -13.09 19.35
CA GLU A 307 -2.51 -12.59 18.66
C GLU A 307 -2.29 -11.19 18.03
N VAL A 308 -1.57 -10.28 18.71
CA VAL A 308 -1.20 -8.96 18.16
C VAL A 308 -0.30 -9.13 16.94
N LYS A 309 0.70 -10.01 17.03
CA LYS A 309 1.61 -10.31 15.92
C LYS A 309 0.86 -10.91 14.73
N ALA A 310 0.00 -11.91 14.99
CA ALA A 310 -0.84 -12.53 13.97
C ALA A 310 -1.78 -11.51 13.31
N LEU A 311 -2.36 -10.59 14.08
CA LEU A 311 -3.19 -9.52 13.52
C LEU A 311 -2.37 -8.57 12.62
N LEU A 312 -1.19 -8.13 13.06
CA LEU A 312 -0.32 -7.29 12.24
C LEU A 312 0.08 -7.97 10.93
N ASP A 313 0.44 -9.25 10.99
CA ASP A 313 0.83 -10.03 9.82
C ASP A 313 -0.36 -10.28 8.87
N GLU A 314 -1.58 -10.42 9.39
CA GLU A 314 -2.80 -10.55 8.58
C GLU A 314 -3.24 -9.23 7.94
N LEU A 315 -3.17 -8.12 8.68
CA LEU A 315 -3.53 -6.80 8.16
C LEU A 315 -2.54 -6.36 7.08
N ASN A 316 -1.25 -6.57 7.33
CA ASN A 316 -0.14 -6.25 6.42
C ASN A 316 -0.30 -4.87 5.74
N TRP A 317 -0.71 -3.86 6.52
CA TRP A 317 -1.05 -2.54 6.00
C TRP A 317 0.17 -1.74 5.55
N PRO A 318 0.03 -0.88 4.53
CA PRO A 318 1.08 0.02 4.06
C PRO A 318 1.73 0.87 5.16
N VAL A 319 0.96 1.33 6.15
CA VAL A 319 1.47 2.15 7.28
C VAL A 319 2.50 1.42 8.16
N ILE A 320 2.60 0.10 8.05
CA ILE A 320 3.63 -0.71 8.72
C ILE A 320 4.99 -0.59 8.00
N TYR A 321 4.98 -0.16 6.73
CA TYR A 321 6.15 0.03 5.90
C TYR A 321 6.56 1.49 5.88
N GLY A 322 7.87 1.76 5.84
CA GLY A 322 8.37 3.12 5.78
C GLY A 322 9.84 3.24 6.15
N CYS A 323 10.37 4.47 6.05
CA CYS A 323 11.70 4.77 6.56
C CYS A 323 11.64 4.96 8.06
N ARG A 324 12.53 4.29 8.81
CA ARG A 324 12.61 4.43 10.26
C ARG A 324 12.93 5.85 10.72
N ASN A 325 13.71 6.56 9.91
CA ASN A 325 14.08 7.95 10.14
C ASN A 325 13.56 8.81 9.00
N ALA A 326 13.32 10.09 9.28
CA ALA A 326 13.11 11.07 8.24
C ALA A 326 14.35 11.12 7.33
N CYS A 327 14.15 10.98 6.02
CA CYS A 327 15.21 11.15 5.04
C CYS A 327 15.72 12.60 5.03
N LYS A 328 16.95 12.80 4.55
CA LYS A 328 17.50 14.15 4.37
C LYS A 328 16.75 14.93 3.29
N SER A 329 17.01 16.22 3.20
CA SER A 329 16.39 17.10 2.20
C SER A 329 16.75 16.76 0.75
N ASP A 330 17.86 16.05 0.53
CA ASP A 330 18.32 15.55 -0.78
C ASP A 330 18.05 14.05 -0.97
N GLU A 331 17.15 13.47 -0.16
CA GLU A 331 16.81 12.06 -0.17
C GLU A 331 15.28 11.85 -0.19
N ILE A 332 14.83 10.76 -0.81
CA ILE A 332 13.43 10.30 -0.74
C ILE A 332 13.34 8.99 0.03
N CYS A 333 12.24 8.77 0.73
CA CYS A 333 11.93 7.46 1.28
C CYS A 333 11.41 6.55 0.15
N LEU A 334 12.29 5.73 -0.41
CA LEU A 334 11.97 4.94 -1.60
C LEU A 334 11.03 3.79 -1.26
N VAL A 335 9.84 3.77 -1.88
CA VAL A 335 9.02 2.55 -1.96
C VAL A 335 9.58 1.72 -3.12
N PRO A 336 10.03 0.48 -2.88
CA PRO A 336 10.52 -0.36 -3.96
C PRO A 336 9.38 -0.72 -4.92
N THR A 337 9.46 -0.24 -6.16
CA THR A 337 8.45 -0.48 -7.20
C THR A 337 8.99 -1.37 -8.32
N TRP A 338 8.09 -1.81 -9.19
CA TRP A 338 8.40 -2.55 -10.41
C TRP A 338 8.38 -1.61 -11.61
N GLY A 339 9.32 -1.78 -12.54
CA GLY A 339 9.35 -1.05 -13.81
C GLY A 339 10.76 -0.78 -14.33
N PRO A 340 10.91 -0.25 -15.55
CA PRO A 340 12.12 0.47 -15.91
C PRO A 340 12.21 1.65 -14.94
N SER A 341 13.27 1.71 -14.13
CA SER A 341 13.58 2.86 -13.29
C SER A 341 15.02 3.31 -13.63
N PRO A 342 15.52 4.44 -13.12
CA PRO A 342 16.95 4.77 -13.24
C PRO A 342 17.82 3.67 -12.61
N MET A 343 17.25 2.89 -11.69
CA MET A 343 17.88 1.73 -11.06
C MET A 343 17.63 0.42 -11.82
N GLY A 344 17.18 0.49 -13.08
CA GLY A 344 16.83 -0.66 -13.92
C GLY A 344 15.53 -1.35 -13.47
N TRP A 345 15.40 -2.63 -13.86
CA TRP A 345 14.27 -3.52 -13.54
C TRP A 345 14.24 -3.90 -12.05
N GLY A 346 13.96 -2.91 -11.20
CA GLY A 346 13.80 -3.03 -9.76
C GLY A 346 15.10 -3.11 -8.96
N GLY A 347 16.07 -2.22 -9.21
CA GLY A 347 17.26 -1.94 -8.36
C GLY A 347 17.65 -3.09 -7.44
N ARG A 348 18.10 -4.22 -8.02
CA ARG A 348 17.98 -5.61 -7.50
C ARG A 348 18.49 -5.91 -6.09
N GLY A 349 19.01 -4.94 -5.36
CA GLY A 349 19.41 -5.06 -3.94
C GLY A 349 18.81 -4.01 -2.99
N ILE A 350 18.00 -3.05 -3.44
CA ILE A 350 17.53 -1.95 -2.60
C ILE A 350 16.07 -2.18 -2.19
N GLY A 351 15.85 -2.36 -0.90
CA GLY A 351 14.50 -2.45 -0.32
C GLY A 351 13.76 -3.76 -0.59
N PHE A 352 14.41 -4.77 -1.16
CA PHE A 352 13.85 -6.11 -1.32
C PHE A 352 14.60 -7.14 -0.47
N ASN A 353 13.93 -8.23 -0.11
CA ASN A 353 14.54 -9.44 0.45
C ASN A 353 13.97 -10.70 -0.20
N GLU A 354 14.74 -11.78 -0.21
CA GLU A 354 14.25 -13.09 -0.65
C GLU A 354 13.63 -13.82 0.55
N GLY A 355 12.34 -14.20 0.42
CA GLY A 355 11.66 -14.99 1.43
C GLY A 355 12.16 -16.44 1.44
N ALA A 356 11.85 -17.18 2.51
CA ALA A 356 12.21 -18.59 2.65
C ALA A 356 11.59 -19.50 1.56
N ASP A 357 10.56 -19.01 0.87
CA ASP A 357 9.90 -19.65 -0.28
C ASP A 357 10.48 -19.23 -1.64
N GLY A 358 11.59 -18.49 -1.66
CA GLY A 358 12.24 -18.00 -2.88
C GLY A 358 11.52 -16.81 -3.54
N ILE A 359 10.51 -16.24 -2.89
CA ILE A 359 9.76 -15.10 -3.43
C ILE A 359 10.36 -13.80 -2.89
N THR A 360 10.77 -12.92 -3.81
CA THR A 360 11.23 -11.57 -3.48
C THR A 360 10.09 -10.71 -2.92
N ARG A 361 10.30 -10.11 -1.75
CA ARG A 361 9.35 -9.24 -1.06
C ARG A 361 9.95 -7.89 -0.74
N ILE A 362 9.09 -6.89 -0.52
CA ILE A 362 9.51 -5.57 -0.09
C ILE A 362 9.86 -5.61 1.40
N ASN A 363 10.99 -5.02 1.77
CA ASN A 363 11.40 -4.83 3.15
C ASN A 363 10.45 -3.87 3.86
N ARG A 364 10.11 -4.16 5.13
CA ARG A 364 9.32 -3.25 5.97
C ARG A 364 10.02 -1.90 6.16
N ASP A 365 11.34 -1.95 6.30
CA ASP A 365 12.19 -0.76 6.40
C ASP A 365 12.63 -0.29 5.02
N PHE A 366 12.08 0.82 4.59
CA PHE A 366 12.48 1.48 3.36
C PHE A 366 13.83 2.17 3.49
N THR A 367 14.45 2.45 2.35
CA THR A 367 15.77 3.08 2.26
C THR A 367 15.61 4.52 1.80
N CYS A 368 16.30 5.44 2.48
CA CYS A 368 16.45 6.80 1.98
C CYS A 368 17.45 6.81 0.81
N VAL A 369 17.02 7.31 -0.35
CA VAL A 369 17.80 7.29 -1.60
C VAL A 369 18.01 8.71 -2.10
N SER A 370 19.23 9.04 -2.53
CA SER A 370 19.59 10.31 -3.19
C SER A 370 20.11 10.05 -4.60
N TYR A 371 20.30 11.11 -5.40
CA TYR A 371 20.93 10.98 -6.72
C TYR A 371 22.31 10.30 -6.68
N ARG A 372 23.08 10.50 -5.59
CA ARG A 372 24.39 9.84 -5.42
C ARG A 372 24.28 8.33 -5.39
N LYS A 373 23.17 7.81 -4.87
CA LYS A 373 22.91 6.37 -4.83
C LYS A 373 22.72 5.77 -6.22
N LEU A 374 22.37 6.58 -7.23
CA LEU A 374 22.24 6.15 -8.62
C LEU A 374 23.58 6.10 -9.35
N LEU A 375 24.64 6.65 -8.75
CA LEU A 375 26.02 6.59 -9.26
C LEU A 375 26.82 5.39 -8.70
N GLU A 376 26.25 4.66 -7.73
CA GLU A 376 26.82 3.44 -7.12
C GLU A 376 26.30 2.19 -7.85
#